data_AF-A0A524JBQ0-F1
#
_entry.id   AF-A0A524JBQ0-F1
#
_cell.length_a   1.000
_cell.length_b   1.000
_cell.length_c   1.000
_cell.angle_alpha   90.00
_cell.angle_beta   90.00
_cell.angle_gamma   90.00
#
_symmetry.space_group_name_H-M   'P 1'
#
loop_
_entity.id
_entity.type
_entity.pdbx_description
1 polymer ?
#
loop_
_entity_poly.entity_id
_entity_poly.type
_entity_poly.pdbx_seq_one_letter_code
_entity_poly.pdbx_strand_id
1 'polypeptide(L)'
;MKPFLFVSLIIFLIGCRSDQKPSLSEEEWTPLWNGEDLSGWHTYLGTPYNRETDSLGKALLPFGIDHDPMGVITIAKTDVGNAIRITGLAWGMIYTEKEFKNYHL
;
A
#
# COMPACT_ATOMS: atom_id res chain seq x y z
N MET A 1 36.09 -20.37 56.57
CA MET A 1 35.93 -21.02 55.25
C MET A 1 34.48 -20.92 54.74
N LYS A 2 33.89 -19.71 54.58
CA LYS A 2 32.51 -19.55 54.09
C LYS A 2 32.20 -18.24 53.29
N PRO A 3 33.09 -17.25 53.06
CA PRO A 3 32.74 -16.11 52.20
C PRO A 3 33.13 -16.31 50.74
N PHE A 4 34.09 -17.18 50.43
CA PHE A 4 34.56 -17.39 49.04
C PHE A 4 33.55 -18.12 48.15
N LEU A 5 32.62 -18.89 48.74
CA LEU A 5 31.60 -19.63 47.99
C LEU A 5 30.45 -18.73 47.47
N PHE A 6 30.25 -17.56 48.10
CA PHE A 6 29.21 -16.61 47.71
C PHE A 6 29.64 -15.67 46.57
N VAL A 7 30.94 -15.37 46.47
CA VAL A 7 31.46 -14.47 45.43
C VAL A 7 31.45 -15.13 44.03
N SER A 8 31.61 -16.45 43.97
CA SER A 8 31.56 -17.22 42.71
C SER A 8 30.15 -17.23 42.07
N LEU A 9 29.09 -17.18 42.89
CA LEU A 9 27.71 -17.25 42.40
C LEU A 9 27.22 -15.94 41.75
N ILE A 10 27.83 -14.80 42.08
CA ILE A 10 27.48 -13.48 41.52
C ILE A 10 28.10 -13.30 40.12
N ILE A 11 29.25 -13.92 39.85
CA ILE A 11 29.95 -13.80 38.55
C ILE A 11 29.22 -14.56 37.44
N PHE A 12 28.44 -15.60 37.78
CA PHE A 12 27.67 -16.38 36.79
C PHE A 12 26.41 -15.67 36.26
N LEU A 13 25.91 -14.63 36.94
CA LEU A 13 24.69 -13.91 36.56
C LEU A 13 24.93 -12.73 35.60
N ILE A 14 26.20 -12.39 35.30
CA ILE A 14 26.57 -11.25 34.43
C ILE A 14 26.88 -11.73 32.99
N GLY A 15 26.89 -13.04 32.74
CA GLY A 15 27.39 -13.64 31.50
C GLY A 15 26.46 -13.66 30.28
N CYS A 16 25.19 -13.30 30.40
CA CYS A 16 24.29 -13.25 29.24
C CYS A 16 24.11 -11.81 28.75
N ARG A 17 25.10 -11.28 28.02
CA ARG A 17 24.79 -10.29 27.00
C ARG A 17 24.15 -11.06 25.85
N SER A 18 22.81 -11.10 25.84
CA SER A 18 22.08 -11.41 24.62
C SER A 18 22.51 -10.37 23.60
N ASP A 19 23.25 -10.79 22.57
CA ASP A 19 23.33 -10.03 21.33
C ASP A 19 21.88 -9.89 20.84
N GLN A 20 21.28 -8.74 21.13
CA GLN A 20 20.08 -8.32 20.45
C GLN A 20 20.50 -8.21 18.99
N LYS A 21 20.20 -9.24 18.19
CA LYS A 21 19.99 -9.02 16.75
C LYS A 21 19.15 -7.76 16.67
N PRO A 22 19.49 -6.78 15.82
CA PRO A 22 18.56 -5.69 15.57
C PRO A 22 17.24 -6.37 15.23
N SER A 23 16.26 -6.26 16.13
CA SER A 23 14.89 -6.42 15.70
C SER A 23 14.82 -5.45 14.54
N LEU A 24 14.43 -5.92 13.36
CA LEU A 24 13.92 -5.04 12.33
C LEU A 24 12.87 -4.22 13.06
N SER A 25 13.26 -3.03 13.55
CA SER A 25 12.34 -2.03 14.06
C SER A 25 11.32 -1.93 12.97
N GLU A 26 10.05 -2.20 13.27
CA GLU A 26 8.92 -2.09 12.33
C GLU A 26 9.37 -1.22 11.15
N GLU A 27 9.76 -1.85 10.04
CA GLU A 27 10.24 -1.09 8.90
C GLU A 27 9.15 -0.06 8.65
N GLU A 28 9.49 1.22 8.78
CA GLU A 28 8.49 2.28 8.91
C GLU A 28 7.65 2.26 7.63
N TRP A 29 6.48 1.59 7.71
CA TRP A 29 5.64 1.34 6.56
C TRP A 29 5.27 2.69 5.97
N THR A 30 5.68 2.92 4.73
CA THR A 30 5.35 4.16 4.05
C THR A 30 3.95 4.03 3.46
N PRO A 31 2.97 4.83 3.90
CA PRO A 31 1.64 4.79 3.31
C PRO A 31 1.72 5.21 1.84
N LEU A 32 1.19 4.38 0.93
CA LEU A 32 1.10 4.73 -0.49
C LEU A 32 -0.07 5.68 -0.78
N TRP A 33 -1.12 5.64 0.04
CA TRP A 33 -2.32 6.46 -0.12
C TRP A 33 -2.53 7.36 1.10
N ASN A 34 -2.94 8.61 0.86
CA ASN A 34 -3.11 9.63 1.91
C ASN A 34 -4.43 9.52 2.69
N GLY A 35 -5.36 8.66 2.26
CA GLY A 35 -6.67 8.47 2.91
C GLY A 35 -7.74 9.49 2.52
N GLU A 36 -7.45 10.44 1.63
CA GLU A 36 -8.36 11.55 1.30
C GLU A 36 -8.68 11.62 -0.19
N ASP A 37 -7.67 11.51 -1.05
CA ASP A 37 -7.79 11.68 -2.50
C ASP A 37 -6.75 10.86 -3.27
N LEU A 38 -6.66 11.03 -4.58
CA LEU A 38 -5.71 10.29 -5.42
C LEU A 38 -4.42 11.07 -5.69
N SER A 39 -4.05 12.05 -4.84
CA SER A 39 -2.77 12.75 -4.98
C SER A 39 -1.60 11.77 -4.94
N GLY A 40 -0.70 11.85 -5.93
CA GLY A 40 0.41 10.91 -6.11
C GLY A 40 0.03 9.59 -6.79
N TRP A 41 -1.18 9.50 -7.35
CA TRP A 41 -1.66 8.38 -8.16
C TRP A 41 -2.18 8.87 -9.50
N HIS A 42 -2.06 8.01 -10.51
CA HIS A 42 -2.67 8.20 -11.82
C HIS A 42 -3.68 7.10 -12.08
N THR A 43 -4.64 7.41 -12.94
CA THR A 43 -5.62 6.44 -13.44
C THR A 43 -5.49 6.31 -14.95
N TYR A 44 -5.76 5.12 -15.47
CA TYR A 44 -6.00 4.92 -16.90
C TYR A 44 -7.33 4.20 -17.05
N LEU A 45 -8.20 4.71 -17.91
CA LEU A 45 -9.44 4.03 -18.25
C LEU A 45 -9.51 3.73 -19.75
N GLY A 46 -9.98 2.52 -20.04
CA GLY A 46 -10.30 2.06 -21.39
C GLY A 46 -11.58 2.70 -21.91
N THR A 47 -12.28 1.99 -22.77
CA THR A 47 -13.52 2.46 -23.38
C THR A 47 -14.72 2.35 -22.42
N PRO A 48 -15.79 3.13 -22.62
CA PRO A 48 -16.99 3.02 -21.80
C PRO A 48 -17.60 1.62 -21.86
N TYR A 49 -17.91 1.05 -20.71
CA TYR A 49 -18.55 -0.27 -20.57
C TYR A 49 -17.78 -1.42 -21.22
N ASN A 50 -16.46 -1.29 -21.37
CA ASN A 50 -15.60 -2.30 -22.01
C ASN A 50 -16.00 -2.64 -23.44
N ARG A 51 -16.59 -1.67 -24.15
CA ARG A 51 -17.02 -1.86 -25.54
C ARG A 51 -16.02 -1.29 -26.52
N GLU A 52 -15.77 -1.99 -27.60
CA GLU A 52 -14.90 -1.50 -28.68
C GLU A 52 -15.62 -0.56 -29.63
N THR A 53 -16.96 -0.68 -29.74
CA THR A 53 -17.78 0.10 -30.67
C THR A 53 -19.06 0.62 -30.03
N ASP A 54 -19.61 1.69 -30.61
CA ASP A 54 -20.92 2.24 -30.25
C ASP A 54 -22.08 1.49 -30.93
N SER A 55 -23.31 1.93 -30.69
CA SER A 55 -24.52 1.33 -31.27
C SER A 55 -24.62 1.44 -32.79
N LEU A 56 -23.79 2.28 -33.42
CA LEU A 56 -23.71 2.46 -34.87
C LEU A 56 -22.49 1.73 -35.46
N GLY A 57 -21.73 0.99 -34.65
CA GLY A 57 -20.53 0.28 -35.06
C GLY A 57 -19.28 1.15 -35.19
N LYS A 58 -19.33 2.42 -34.74
CA LYS A 58 -18.15 3.28 -34.75
C LYS A 58 -17.22 2.90 -33.59
N ALA A 59 -15.92 2.82 -33.86
CA ALA A 59 -14.92 2.56 -32.84
C ALA A 59 -14.96 3.61 -31.71
N LEU A 60 -14.93 3.14 -30.48
CA LEU A 60 -14.83 3.94 -29.26
C LEU A 60 -13.37 4.21 -28.93
N LEU A 61 -13.09 5.40 -28.40
CA LEU A 61 -11.78 5.75 -27.88
C LEU A 61 -11.73 5.46 -26.39
N PRO A 62 -10.57 5.02 -25.86
CA PRO A 62 -10.38 4.93 -24.42
C PRO A 62 -10.46 6.32 -23.80
N PHE A 63 -10.89 6.41 -22.54
CA PHE A 63 -10.88 7.68 -21.82
C PHE A 63 -9.46 8.21 -21.60
N GLY A 64 -8.49 7.31 -21.38
CA GLY A 64 -7.09 7.63 -21.26
C GLY A 64 -6.65 7.88 -19.82
N ILE A 65 -5.52 8.59 -19.68
CA ILE A 65 -4.89 8.89 -18.39
C ILE A 65 -5.64 10.02 -17.69
N ASP A 66 -5.90 9.89 -16.39
CA ASP A 66 -6.47 10.91 -15.50
C ASP A 66 -7.77 11.54 -16.00
N HIS A 67 -8.54 10.76 -16.77
CA HIS A 67 -9.82 11.17 -17.30
C HIS A 67 -10.86 10.10 -16.98
N ASP A 68 -11.64 10.35 -15.92
CA ASP A 68 -12.70 9.45 -15.45
C ASP A 68 -14.07 10.14 -15.43
N PRO A 69 -14.71 10.30 -16.60
CA PRO A 69 -16.03 10.91 -16.68
C PRO A 69 -17.15 10.00 -16.15
N MET A 70 -16.86 8.73 -15.86
CA MET A 70 -17.85 7.75 -15.38
C MET A 70 -17.78 7.51 -13.87
N GLY A 71 -16.81 8.12 -13.17
CA GLY A 71 -16.57 7.89 -11.75
C GLY A 71 -16.28 6.42 -11.45
N VAL A 72 -15.49 5.78 -12.32
CA VAL A 72 -15.05 4.39 -12.16
C VAL A 72 -14.21 4.23 -10.90
N ILE A 73 -13.26 5.15 -10.68
CA ILE A 73 -12.33 5.16 -9.55
C ILE A 73 -12.60 6.43 -8.74
N THR A 74 -13.16 6.26 -7.55
CA THR A 74 -13.62 7.38 -6.71
C THR A 74 -13.31 7.14 -5.25
N ILE A 75 -13.35 8.19 -4.42
CA ILE A 75 -13.28 8.04 -2.96
C ILE A 75 -14.68 7.93 -2.40
N ALA A 76 -14.92 6.89 -1.60
CA ALA A 76 -16.18 6.64 -0.91
C ALA A 76 -15.99 6.67 0.61
N LYS A 77 -16.96 7.23 1.33
CA LYS A 77 -17.03 7.12 2.79
C LYS A 77 -17.59 5.75 3.17
N THR A 78 -16.91 5.08 4.08
CA THR A 78 -17.32 3.83 4.71
C THR A 78 -17.51 4.06 6.22
N ASP A 79 -17.96 3.04 6.93
CA ASP A 79 -18.06 3.03 8.39
C ASP A 79 -16.69 3.12 9.10
N VAL A 80 -15.61 2.69 8.44
CA VAL A 80 -14.24 2.69 8.99
C VAL A 80 -13.35 3.80 8.43
N GLY A 81 -13.88 4.66 7.56
CA GLY A 81 -13.13 5.77 6.95
C GLY A 81 -13.33 5.87 5.44
N ASN A 82 -12.50 6.68 4.77
CA ASN A 82 -12.52 6.75 3.32
C ASN A 82 -11.92 5.47 2.71
N ALA A 83 -12.40 5.10 1.52
CA ALA A 83 -11.84 4.01 0.73
C ALA A 83 -11.84 4.37 -0.76
N ILE A 84 -10.88 3.82 -1.51
CA ILE A 84 -10.90 3.85 -2.97
C ILE A 84 -11.96 2.84 -3.44
N ARG A 85 -12.98 3.33 -4.14
CA ARG A 85 -14.07 2.53 -4.72
C ARG A 85 -13.87 2.37 -6.22
N ILE A 86 -13.94 1.12 -6.69
CA ILE A 86 -13.91 0.78 -8.11
C ILE A 86 -15.27 0.23 -8.53
N THR A 87 -15.96 0.89 -9.47
CA THR A 87 -17.32 0.49 -9.88
C THR A 87 -17.35 -0.64 -10.91
N GLY A 88 -16.25 -0.86 -11.63
CA GLY A 88 -16.16 -1.87 -12.70
C GLY A 88 -16.85 -1.47 -14.01
N LEU A 89 -17.31 -0.22 -14.16
CA LEU A 89 -17.99 0.26 -15.38
C LEU A 89 -17.08 0.38 -16.61
N ALA A 90 -15.76 0.47 -16.42
CA ALA A 90 -14.78 0.36 -17.48
C ALA A 90 -13.53 -0.35 -16.91
N TRP A 91 -12.82 -1.02 -17.80
CA TRP A 91 -11.50 -1.59 -17.54
C TRP A 91 -10.52 -0.44 -17.36
N GLY A 92 -9.58 -0.61 -16.46
CA GLY A 92 -8.60 0.40 -16.17
C GLY A 92 -7.55 -0.03 -15.18
N MET A 93 -6.70 0.93 -14.86
CA MET A 93 -5.57 0.80 -13.96
C MET A 93 -5.53 2.00 -13.02
N ILE A 94 -5.01 1.78 -11.82
CA ILE A 94 -4.57 2.83 -10.90
C ILE A 94 -3.15 2.50 -10.48
N TYR A 95 -2.26 3.49 -10.49
CA TYR A 95 -0.84 3.29 -10.19
C TYR A 95 -0.26 4.53 -9.52
N THR A 96 0.78 4.33 -8.72
CA THR A 96 1.49 5.43 -8.06
C THR A 96 2.28 6.23 -9.09
N GLU A 97 2.34 7.55 -8.93
CA GLU A 97 3.26 8.41 -9.68
C GLU A 97 4.72 8.03 -9.39
N LYS A 98 5.01 7.67 -8.14
CA LYS A 98 6.33 7.20 -7.72
C LYS A 98 6.55 5.74 -8.10
N GLU A 99 7.75 5.43 -8.57
CA GLU A 99 8.20 4.06 -8.79
C GLU A 99 8.86 3.47 -7.53
N PHE A 100 8.62 2.18 -7.27
CA PHE A 100 9.19 1.44 -6.15
C PHE A 100 9.88 0.17 -6.63
N LYS A 101 10.92 -0.26 -5.91
CA LYS A 101 11.62 -1.53 -6.12
C LYS A 101 12.08 -2.09 -4.78
N ASN A 102 12.25 -3.41 -4.69
CA ASN A 102 12.68 -4.12 -3.48
C ASN A 102 11.84 -3.78 -2.24
N TYR A 103 10.51 -3.83 -2.37
CA TYR A 103 9.57 -3.50 -1.29
C TYR A 103 8.72 -4.71 -0.89
N HIS A 104 8.10 -4.59 0.27
CA HIS A 104 6.94 -5.38 0.68
C HIS A 104 5.70 -4.48 0.61
N LEU A 105 4.58 -5.02 0.12
CA LEU A 105 3.27 -4.35 0.00
C LEU A 105 2.18 -5.24 0.56
#